data_AF-A0A3L6DXZ2-F1
#
_entry.id   AF-A0A3L6DXZ2-F1
#
_cell.length_a   1.000
_cell.length_b   1.000
_cell.length_c   1.000
_cell.angle_alpha   90.00
_cell.angle_beta   90.00
_cell.angle_gamma   90.00
#
_symmetry.space_group_name_H-M   'P 1'
#
loop_
_entity.id
_entity.type
_entity.pdbx_description
1 polymer ?
#
loop_
_entity_poly.entity_id
_entity_poly.type
_entity_poly.pdbx_seq_one_letter_code
_entity_poly.pdbx_strand_id
1 'polypeptide(L)'
;MNTSDDEAIAAAAETKKKTPKAAAAKGKATGKGKAAAGPKTSAKESSLLKQKSPAEFFAENKNIAGFDNPGKSLYTTLRELVENALDSAESISELPEIEITIEEITKTKFNTMIGLVDRQRVDEALYDDFESEKAREKRLAKEARFQESQAKNAALGKKVKDAPSVRGKGRGEAAFFKVTCKDNGRGMPHDDIPNMLGRVLSGTKYGLRQTRGKFGLGAKMALIWSKMSTGLPIEIKSSMKGQNYTSFCRLDIDIHKNIPHVHLHEKRENKTHWHGAEIEVIIEGNWTTHRSKILHYMRQMAVITPYAQFLFKFLSDAADKNLTIKFTRRTDVMPPVPLQTKHHPSAVDLLLIKRLVAETTKQNLLQFLQHEFVNISKPHAERLIGEMGPDFSQKMAVKSLTSQQLVRIHQLFRQAKFDDPSGNCLSPAGEYNLRLGIIKELHPDMVATHASSPQVFEGHPFIVEAGISIGGKDVKQGLNIFRFANRIPLLFEQGADVITRTAAKRISWSSYKINQQQDKIGVFVSIVSTKIPFKGTGKEYIGDDITEISSAVKSALKQCCLQLKSKIVKKLQARERQDRKRNLNR
;
A
#
# COMPACT_ATOMS: atom_id res chain seq x y z
N MET A 1 45.25 47.36 34.83
CA MET A 1 44.85 46.50 35.96
C MET A 1 44.44 45.18 35.33
N ASN A 2 45.33 44.20 35.11
CA ASN A 2 46.43 43.69 35.95
C ASN A 2 45.89 43.17 37.29
N THR A 3 46.23 41.97 37.77
CA THR A 3 47.15 40.89 37.30
C THR A 3 46.46 39.51 37.55
N SER A 4 46.72 38.41 36.81
CA SER A 4 47.93 37.54 36.74
C SER A 4 48.34 36.88 38.09
N ASP A 5 48.91 35.67 38.16
CA ASP A 5 49.45 34.75 37.10
C ASP A 5 49.50 33.25 37.55
N ASP A 6 50.24 32.41 36.77
CA ASP A 6 50.75 31.02 36.99
C ASP A 6 50.10 29.95 36.05
N GLU A 7 50.69 29.52 34.92
CA GLU A 7 51.96 28.78 34.65
C GLU A 7 51.94 27.29 35.09
N ALA A 8 52.41 26.27 34.33
CA ALA A 8 52.99 26.15 32.96
C ALA A 8 52.66 24.72 32.38
N ILE A 9 53.21 24.10 31.33
CA ILE A 9 54.37 24.36 30.44
C ILE A 9 54.21 23.67 29.04
N ALA A 10 55.29 23.62 28.25
CA ALA A 10 55.45 23.22 26.84
C ALA A 10 55.17 21.76 26.39
N ALA A 11 54.87 21.59 25.08
CA ALA A 11 55.65 20.80 24.10
C ALA A 11 55.11 20.97 22.64
N ALA A 12 55.91 20.70 21.61
CA ALA A 12 55.56 20.95 20.19
C ALA A 12 56.03 19.84 19.21
N ALA A 13 55.33 19.67 18.07
CA ALA A 13 55.85 19.01 16.86
C ALA A 13 54.95 19.24 15.61
N GLU A 14 55.57 19.53 14.45
CA GLU A 14 54.95 19.48 13.12
C GLU A 14 55.66 18.46 12.19
N THR A 15 54.97 18.05 11.12
CA THR A 15 55.43 18.00 9.69
C THR A 15 55.17 16.71 8.89
N LYS A 16 55.11 16.89 7.55
CA LYS A 16 55.35 15.93 6.43
C LYS A 16 54.26 14.93 6.03
N LYS A 17 53.70 15.16 4.83
CA LYS A 17 53.86 14.36 3.57
C LYS A 17 52.95 14.97 2.48
N LYS A 18 53.15 14.85 1.17
CA LYS A 18 54.29 14.62 0.24
C LYS A 18 53.62 14.40 -1.13
N THR A 19 53.99 15.14 -2.18
CA THR A 19 53.62 14.83 -3.58
C THR A 19 54.87 14.48 -4.39
N PRO A 20 54.78 13.61 -5.42
CA PRO A 20 55.90 13.30 -6.33
C PRO A 20 55.82 14.03 -7.68
N LYS A 21 56.97 14.17 -8.36
CA LYS A 21 57.12 14.62 -9.77
C LYS A 21 57.87 13.57 -10.59
N ALA A 22 57.60 13.54 -11.90
CA ALA A 22 58.56 13.22 -12.96
C ALA A 22 58.19 14.12 -14.17
N ALA A 23 59.05 14.94 -14.79
CA ALA A 23 60.42 14.76 -15.32
C ALA A 23 60.42 14.29 -16.80
N ALA A 24 61.27 14.90 -17.63
CA ALA A 24 61.23 14.79 -19.10
C ALA A 24 62.64 14.74 -19.73
N ALA A 25 62.74 14.18 -20.93
CA ALA A 25 63.98 14.11 -21.73
C ALA A 25 63.68 14.24 -23.24
N LYS A 26 64.72 14.51 -24.07
CA LYS A 26 64.62 14.70 -25.53
C LYS A 26 65.33 13.59 -26.32
N GLY A 27 64.83 13.31 -27.52
CA GLY A 27 65.47 12.47 -28.56
C GLY A 27 65.09 12.97 -29.97
N LYS A 28 65.81 12.55 -31.02
CA LYS A 28 65.72 13.10 -32.39
C LYS A 28 65.41 12.01 -33.43
N ALA A 29 64.52 12.32 -34.39
CA ALA A 29 64.38 11.79 -35.78
C ALA A 29 64.39 10.24 -36.00
N THR A 30 63.61 9.65 -36.91
CA THR A 30 63.23 10.01 -38.29
C THR A 30 61.91 9.29 -38.69
N GLY A 31 61.33 9.58 -39.87
CA GLY A 31 60.27 8.74 -40.47
C GLY A 31 59.24 9.51 -41.31
N LYS A 32 58.85 8.98 -42.49
CA LYS A 32 57.83 9.56 -43.40
C LYS A 32 56.45 8.95 -43.14
N GLY A 33 55.38 9.72 -43.35
CA GLY A 33 54.02 9.17 -43.43
C GLY A 33 52.91 10.23 -43.54
N LYS A 34 52.52 10.62 -44.76
CA LYS A 34 51.28 11.40 -44.99
C LYS A 34 50.10 10.44 -45.18
N ALA A 35 49.03 10.63 -44.43
CA ALA A 35 47.70 10.13 -44.75
C ALA A 35 46.68 11.22 -44.37
N ALA A 36 45.81 11.61 -45.31
CA ALA A 36 44.82 12.67 -45.06
C ALA A 36 43.58 12.08 -44.40
N ALA A 37 43.22 12.59 -43.21
CA ALA A 37 41.93 12.31 -42.60
C ALA A 37 40.89 13.30 -43.13
N GLY A 38 39.78 12.80 -43.67
CA GLY A 38 38.63 13.62 -44.07
C GLY A 38 37.99 14.35 -42.89
N PRO A 39 37.10 15.34 -43.16
CA PRO A 39 36.48 16.13 -42.12
C PRO A 39 35.64 15.26 -41.19
N LYS A 40 36.11 15.05 -39.96
CA LYS A 40 35.32 14.41 -38.91
C LYS A 40 34.12 15.29 -38.62
N THR A 41 32.92 14.81 -38.96
CA THR A 41 31.67 15.41 -38.54
C THR A 41 31.67 15.56 -37.03
N SER A 42 31.38 16.76 -36.53
CA SER A 42 31.27 17.03 -35.10
C SER A 42 30.01 16.35 -34.56
N ALA A 43 30.16 15.09 -34.15
CA ALA A 43 29.18 14.40 -33.34
C ALA A 43 28.92 15.27 -32.10
N LYS A 44 27.73 15.87 -32.03
CA LYS A 44 27.30 16.61 -30.84
C LYS A 44 27.39 15.66 -29.65
N GLU A 45 28.20 16.01 -28.66
CA GLU A 45 28.20 15.31 -27.38
C GLU A 45 26.79 15.37 -26.80
N SER A 46 26.10 14.24 -26.81
CA SER A 46 24.79 14.13 -26.18
C SER A 46 24.98 14.34 -24.68
N SER A 47 24.23 15.29 -24.11
CA SER A 47 24.43 15.70 -22.72
C SER A 47 24.36 14.48 -21.80
N LEU A 48 25.42 14.28 -21.00
CA LEU A 48 25.52 13.16 -20.04
C LEU A 48 24.35 13.10 -19.05
N LEU A 49 23.67 14.24 -18.85
CA LEU A 49 22.40 14.33 -18.13
C LEU A 49 21.27 13.59 -18.88
N LYS A 50 20.89 12.42 -18.36
CA LYS A 50 19.68 11.69 -18.76
C LYS A 50 18.54 12.01 -17.78
N GLN A 51 17.38 12.41 -18.31
CA GLN A 51 16.14 12.50 -17.55
C GLN A 51 15.40 11.16 -17.63
N LYS A 52 14.56 10.85 -16.62
CA LYS A 52 13.73 9.65 -16.60
C LYS A 52 12.26 9.97 -16.44
N SER A 53 11.41 9.15 -17.05
CA SER A 53 9.95 9.24 -16.92
C SER A 53 9.48 8.79 -15.52
N PRO A 54 8.30 9.24 -15.04
CA PRO A 54 7.69 8.69 -13.82
C PRO A 54 7.44 7.18 -13.92
N ALA A 55 7.03 6.67 -15.09
CA ALA A 55 6.83 5.24 -15.30
C ALA A 55 8.16 4.47 -15.30
N GLU A 56 9.21 5.06 -15.87
CA GLU A 56 10.57 4.50 -15.91
C GLU A 56 11.20 4.43 -14.50
N PHE A 57 11.04 5.48 -13.70
CA PHE A 57 11.44 5.48 -12.29
C PHE A 57 10.79 4.33 -11.51
N PHE A 58 9.49 4.10 -11.69
CA PHE A 58 8.78 3.02 -11.01
C PHE A 58 9.05 1.62 -11.60
N ALA A 59 9.35 1.53 -12.90
CA ALA A 59 9.80 0.30 -13.56
C ALA A 59 11.15 -0.19 -13.02
N GLU A 60 12.06 0.73 -12.67
CA GLU A 60 13.31 0.41 -12.00
C GLU A 60 13.12 0.14 -10.49
N ASN A 61 12.40 1.02 -9.80
CA ASN A 61 12.27 1.02 -8.33
C ASN A 61 11.04 0.23 -7.84
N LYS A 62 10.92 -1.01 -8.32
CA LYS A 62 9.77 -1.92 -8.11
C LYS A 62 9.42 -2.15 -6.63
N ASN A 63 10.43 -2.13 -5.78
CA ASN A 63 10.32 -2.25 -4.32
C ASN A 63 9.52 -1.10 -3.66
N ILE A 64 9.60 0.12 -4.19
CA ILE A 64 8.85 1.28 -3.68
C ILE A 64 7.34 1.04 -3.75
N ALA A 65 6.89 0.37 -4.82
CA ALA A 65 5.50 0.02 -5.07
C ALA A 65 5.07 -1.36 -4.52
N GLY A 66 5.98 -2.15 -3.93
CA GLY A 66 5.66 -3.49 -3.43
C GLY A 66 5.60 -4.59 -4.50
N PHE A 67 6.31 -4.42 -5.62
CA PHE A 67 6.49 -5.40 -6.70
C PHE A 67 7.91 -6.00 -6.69
N ASP A 68 8.51 -6.13 -5.52
CA ASP A 68 9.87 -6.64 -5.30
C ASP A 68 10.03 -8.16 -5.45
N ASN A 69 8.95 -8.94 -5.36
CA ASN A 69 8.98 -10.39 -5.56
C ASN A 69 7.63 -10.90 -6.12
N PRO A 70 7.60 -11.95 -6.96
CA PRO A 70 6.38 -12.36 -7.68
C PRO A 70 5.17 -12.66 -6.78
N GLY A 71 5.39 -13.31 -5.63
CA GLY A 71 4.30 -13.61 -4.69
C GLY A 71 3.66 -12.33 -4.11
N LYS A 72 4.48 -11.34 -3.77
CA LYS A 72 4.02 -10.03 -3.31
C LYS A 72 3.43 -9.20 -4.45
N SER A 73 3.97 -9.25 -5.67
CA SER A 73 3.38 -8.62 -6.86
C SER A 73 1.94 -9.09 -7.11
N LEU A 74 1.67 -10.40 -6.95
CA LEU A 74 0.32 -10.98 -7.04
C LEU A 74 -0.61 -10.44 -5.94
N TYR A 75 -0.14 -10.38 -4.69
CA TYR A 75 -0.88 -9.78 -3.58
C TYR A 75 -1.18 -8.28 -3.80
N THR A 76 -0.17 -7.50 -4.19
CA THR A 76 -0.28 -6.05 -4.38
C THR A 76 -1.22 -5.72 -5.54
N THR A 77 -1.19 -6.51 -6.62
CA THR A 77 -2.12 -6.38 -7.75
C THR A 77 -3.57 -6.59 -7.32
N LEU A 78 -3.87 -7.70 -6.62
CA LEU A 78 -5.20 -7.96 -6.08
C LEU A 78 -5.66 -6.86 -5.12
N ARG A 79 -4.78 -6.41 -4.22
CA ARG A 79 -5.05 -5.33 -3.26
C ARG A 79 -5.46 -4.04 -3.96
N GLU A 80 -4.64 -3.53 -4.87
CA GLU A 80 -4.87 -2.25 -5.55
C GLU A 80 -6.11 -2.31 -6.46
N LEU A 81 -6.42 -3.46 -7.06
CA LEU A 81 -7.69 -3.62 -7.80
C LEU A 81 -8.91 -3.59 -6.85
N VAL A 82 -8.88 -4.32 -5.73
CA VAL A 82 -9.98 -4.32 -4.73
C VAL A 82 -10.17 -2.96 -4.05
N GLU A 83 -9.08 -2.25 -3.71
CA GLU A 83 -9.16 -0.90 -3.14
C GLU A 83 -9.82 0.09 -4.11
N ASN A 84 -9.54 -0.01 -5.41
CA ASN A 84 -10.15 0.86 -6.41
C ASN A 84 -11.60 0.47 -6.76
N ALA A 85 -11.94 -0.82 -6.76
CA ALA A 85 -13.33 -1.30 -6.88
C ALA A 85 -14.22 -0.81 -5.72
N LEU A 86 -13.71 -0.87 -4.48
CA LEU A 86 -14.42 -0.33 -3.31
C LEU A 86 -14.59 1.18 -3.37
N ASP A 87 -13.53 1.92 -3.70
CA ASP A 87 -13.62 3.38 -3.90
C ASP A 87 -14.57 3.73 -5.08
N SER A 88 -14.71 2.87 -6.09
CA SER A 88 -15.58 3.05 -7.26
C SER A 88 -17.06 2.96 -6.88
N ALA A 89 -17.49 1.88 -6.21
CA ALA A 89 -18.87 1.68 -5.79
C ALA A 89 -19.29 2.63 -4.65
N GLU A 90 -18.44 2.81 -3.63
CA GLU A 90 -18.73 3.75 -2.54
C GLU A 90 -18.88 5.19 -3.02
N SER A 91 -18.19 5.60 -4.11
CA SER A 91 -18.29 6.98 -4.64
C SER A 91 -19.64 7.35 -5.25
N ILE A 92 -20.50 6.38 -5.54
CA ILE A 92 -21.88 6.57 -6.01
C ILE A 92 -22.93 6.05 -5.01
N SER A 93 -22.53 5.79 -3.77
CA SER A 93 -23.37 5.19 -2.72
C SER A 93 -23.97 3.81 -3.08
N GLU A 94 -23.37 3.09 -4.04
CA GLU A 94 -23.80 1.74 -4.43
C GLU A 94 -23.16 0.70 -3.50
N LEU A 95 -23.92 -0.31 -3.07
CA LEU A 95 -23.39 -1.35 -2.17
C LEU A 95 -22.39 -2.23 -2.94
N PRO A 96 -21.10 -2.32 -2.55
CA PRO A 96 -20.09 -2.97 -3.38
C PRO A 96 -20.36 -4.46 -3.57
N GLU A 97 -20.29 -4.90 -4.83
CA GLU A 97 -20.27 -6.29 -5.25
C GLU A 97 -19.06 -6.50 -6.15
N ILE A 98 -18.08 -7.26 -5.65
CA ILE A 98 -16.75 -7.36 -6.26
C ILE A 98 -16.40 -8.82 -6.46
N GLU A 99 -16.14 -9.20 -7.70
CA GLU A 99 -15.64 -10.52 -8.07
C GLU A 99 -14.14 -10.41 -8.40
N ILE A 100 -13.34 -11.30 -7.82
CA ILE A 100 -11.90 -11.38 -8.02
C ILE A 100 -11.55 -12.81 -8.39
N THR A 101 -11.01 -13.00 -9.60
CA THR A 101 -10.50 -14.28 -10.08
C THR A 101 -8.98 -14.20 -10.26
N ILE A 102 -8.27 -15.20 -9.74
CA ILE A 102 -6.87 -15.47 -10.07
C ILE A 102 -6.84 -16.80 -10.83
N GLU A 103 -6.43 -16.78 -12.08
CA GLU A 103 -6.28 -17.97 -12.93
C GLU A 103 -4.79 -18.24 -13.19
N GLU A 104 -4.34 -19.46 -12.88
CA GLU A 104 -2.99 -19.94 -13.14
C GLU A 104 -2.81 -20.27 -14.63
N ILE A 105 -1.84 -19.63 -15.27
CA ILE A 105 -1.52 -19.82 -16.69
C ILE A 105 -0.33 -20.78 -16.81
N THR A 106 -0.56 -21.93 -17.44
CA THR A 106 0.50 -22.88 -17.79
C THR A 106 1.41 -22.32 -18.90
N LYS A 107 2.70 -22.69 -18.86
CA LYS A 107 3.77 -22.15 -19.72
C LYS A 107 3.44 -22.20 -21.22
N THR A 108 2.86 -23.27 -21.72
CA THR A 108 2.46 -23.39 -23.14
C THR A 108 1.31 -22.44 -23.51
N LYS A 109 0.33 -22.23 -22.61
CA LYS A 109 -0.71 -21.18 -22.78
C LYS A 109 -0.08 -19.79 -22.80
N PHE A 110 0.87 -19.53 -21.89
CA PHE A 110 1.60 -18.27 -21.84
C PHE A 110 2.37 -18.00 -23.13
N ASN A 111 3.20 -18.94 -23.57
CA ASN A 111 3.99 -18.86 -24.81
C ASN A 111 3.08 -18.60 -26.02
N THR A 112 1.94 -19.29 -26.11
CA THR A 112 0.93 -19.07 -27.16
C THR A 112 0.37 -17.64 -27.14
N MET A 113 0.07 -17.07 -25.96
CA MET A 113 -0.43 -15.68 -25.83
C MET A 113 0.60 -14.62 -26.23
N ILE A 114 1.91 -14.90 -26.07
CA ILE A 114 2.99 -14.01 -26.53
C ILE A 114 3.51 -14.36 -27.94
N GLY A 115 2.83 -15.26 -28.67
CA GLY A 115 3.18 -15.62 -30.05
C GLY A 115 4.44 -16.48 -30.20
N LEU A 116 4.93 -17.11 -29.12
CA LEU A 116 6.05 -18.04 -29.14
C LEU A 116 5.58 -19.47 -29.33
N VAL A 117 6.29 -20.19 -30.21
CA VAL A 117 6.18 -21.65 -30.38
C VAL A 117 7.24 -22.33 -29.53
N ASP A 118 6.85 -23.36 -28.78
CA ASP A 118 7.79 -24.18 -27.99
C ASP A 118 8.80 -24.85 -28.94
N ARG A 119 10.10 -24.59 -28.72
CA ARG A 119 11.22 -25.16 -29.49
C ARG A 119 12.05 -26.09 -28.61
N GLN A 120 12.52 -27.19 -29.20
CA GLN A 120 13.51 -28.05 -28.55
C GLN A 120 14.83 -27.31 -28.32
N ARG A 121 15.55 -27.66 -27.25
CA ARG A 121 16.90 -27.15 -26.99
C ARG A 121 17.86 -27.76 -28.00
N VAL A 122 18.70 -26.93 -28.64
CA VAL A 122 19.69 -27.38 -29.65
C VAL A 122 21.07 -27.59 -29.03
N ASP A 123 21.47 -26.70 -28.12
CA ASP A 123 22.65 -26.83 -27.27
C ASP A 123 22.17 -26.85 -25.81
N GLU A 124 22.28 -27.99 -25.13
CA GLU A 124 21.86 -28.11 -23.73
C GLU A 124 22.81 -27.38 -22.77
N ALA A 125 24.09 -27.20 -23.12
CA ALA A 125 25.10 -26.56 -22.27
C ALA A 125 24.88 -25.04 -22.10
N LEU A 126 23.99 -24.46 -22.91
CA LEU A 126 23.59 -23.05 -22.88
C LEU A 126 22.60 -22.70 -21.74
N TYR A 127 22.16 -23.68 -20.93
CA TYR A 127 21.12 -23.51 -19.91
C TYR A 127 21.60 -23.79 -18.48
N ASP A 128 21.13 -23.01 -17.49
CA ASP A 128 21.53 -23.14 -16.06
C ASP A 128 21.17 -24.50 -15.40
N ASP A 129 20.27 -25.27 -16.02
CA ASP A 129 19.88 -26.62 -15.61
C ASP A 129 20.65 -27.74 -16.34
N PHE A 130 21.67 -27.38 -17.13
CA PHE A 130 22.60 -28.35 -17.73
C PHE A 130 23.34 -29.13 -16.65
N GLU A 131 23.14 -30.46 -16.64
CA GLU A 131 23.81 -31.37 -15.73
C GLU A 131 24.74 -32.29 -16.54
N SER A 132 26.04 -32.01 -16.52
CA SER A 132 27.03 -32.88 -17.16
C SER A 132 26.96 -34.31 -16.61
N GLU A 133 27.31 -35.30 -17.42
CA GLU A 133 27.11 -36.74 -17.09
C GLU A 133 27.67 -37.09 -15.70
N LYS A 134 28.89 -36.63 -15.40
CA LYS A 134 29.56 -36.80 -14.10
C LYS A 134 28.85 -36.13 -12.92
N ALA A 135 28.06 -35.07 -13.16
CA ALA A 135 27.19 -34.46 -12.16
C ALA A 135 25.88 -35.27 -12.01
N ARG A 136 25.28 -35.71 -13.13
CA ARG A 136 24.07 -36.52 -13.20
C ARG A 136 24.24 -37.88 -12.53
N GLU A 137 25.32 -38.60 -12.81
CA GLU A 137 25.73 -39.82 -12.09
C GLU A 137 25.83 -39.57 -10.58
N LYS A 138 26.52 -38.49 -10.18
CA LYS A 138 26.72 -38.13 -8.77
C LYS A 138 25.42 -37.74 -8.07
N ARG A 139 24.45 -37.15 -8.78
CA ARG A 139 23.11 -36.87 -8.27
C ARG A 139 22.29 -38.15 -8.15
N LEU A 140 22.22 -38.96 -9.21
CA LEU A 140 21.48 -40.24 -9.21
C LEU A 140 22.01 -41.20 -8.14
N ALA A 141 23.34 -41.33 -7.97
CA ALA A 141 23.94 -42.12 -6.91
C ALA A 141 23.63 -41.59 -5.50
N LYS A 142 23.43 -40.27 -5.35
CA LYS A 142 23.02 -39.65 -4.09
C LYS A 142 21.52 -39.85 -3.82
N GLU A 143 20.69 -39.77 -4.84
CA GLU A 143 19.25 -40.04 -4.79
C GLU A 143 18.98 -41.52 -4.47
N ALA A 144 19.68 -42.45 -5.12
CA ALA A 144 19.61 -43.88 -4.84
C ALA A 144 20.03 -44.21 -3.39
N ARG A 145 21.18 -43.72 -2.92
CA ARG A 145 21.61 -43.89 -1.51
C ARG A 145 20.64 -43.27 -0.52
N PHE A 146 19.97 -42.17 -0.88
CA PHE A 146 18.93 -41.55 -0.06
C PHE A 146 17.67 -42.43 -0.02
N GLN A 147 17.18 -42.92 -1.15
CA GLN A 147 16.05 -43.85 -1.23
C GLN A 147 16.32 -45.15 -0.46
N GLU A 148 17.51 -45.73 -0.59
CA GLU A 148 17.94 -46.92 0.14
C GLU A 148 17.96 -46.68 1.66
N SER A 149 18.52 -45.54 2.09
CA SER A 149 18.49 -45.11 3.50
C SER A 149 17.06 -44.90 4.00
N GLN A 150 16.15 -44.40 3.16
CA GLN A 150 14.76 -44.16 3.51
C GLN A 150 13.94 -45.45 3.59
N ALA A 151 14.16 -46.41 2.68
CA ALA A 151 13.58 -47.75 2.76
C ALA A 151 14.03 -48.45 4.07
N LYS A 152 15.32 -48.36 4.40
CA LYS A 152 15.87 -48.87 5.67
C LYS A 152 15.27 -48.16 6.90
N ASN A 153 15.05 -46.84 6.85
CA ASN A 153 14.40 -46.10 7.94
C ASN A 153 12.90 -46.44 8.09
N ALA A 154 12.18 -46.65 6.98
CA ALA A 154 10.78 -47.04 6.98
C ALA A 154 10.59 -48.46 7.55
N ALA A 155 11.44 -49.42 7.15
CA ALA A 155 11.48 -50.76 7.72
C ALA A 155 11.81 -50.77 9.23
N LEU A 156 12.51 -49.75 9.73
CA LEU A 156 12.83 -49.55 11.14
C LEU A 156 11.82 -48.63 11.88
N GLY A 157 10.66 -48.34 11.28
CA GLY A 157 9.58 -47.55 11.91
C GLY A 157 9.93 -46.08 12.19
N LYS A 158 11.04 -45.56 11.64
CA LYS A 158 11.49 -44.18 11.85
C LYS A 158 10.80 -43.24 10.87
N LYS A 159 10.58 -41.98 11.30
CA LYS A 159 10.00 -40.95 10.42
C LYS A 159 10.84 -40.76 9.16
N VAL A 160 10.27 -41.17 8.03
CA VAL A 160 10.71 -40.87 6.68
C VAL A 160 10.81 -39.33 6.54
N LYS A 161 11.90 -38.84 5.95
CA LYS A 161 12.07 -37.42 5.62
C LYS A 161 11.58 -37.15 4.20
N ASP A 162 11.27 -35.91 3.84
CA ASP A 162 11.09 -35.58 2.43
C ASP A 162 12.41 -35.69 1.67
N ALA A 163 12.33 -36.02 0.37
CA ALA A 163 13.49 -35.97 -0.50
C ALA A 163 14.06 -34.55 -0.56
N PRO A 164 15.39 -34.37 -0.52
CA PRO A 164 15.99 -33.04 -0.63
C PRO A 164 15.65 -32.45 -2.00
N SER A 165 14.75 -31.46 -2.03
CA SER A 165 14.28 -30.81 -3.27
C SER A 165 15.45 -30.44 -4.17
N VAL A 166 15.39 -30.82 -5.46
CA VAL A 166 16.42 -30.51 -6.45
C VAL A 166 16.42 -29.00 -6.72
N ARG A 167 17.12 -28.25 -5.87
CA ARG A 167 17.51 -26.87 -6.14
C ARG A 167 18.66 -26.90 -7.14
N GLY A 168 18.31 -27.01 -8.42
CA GLY A 168 19.19 -26.57 -9.51
C GLY A 168 19.64 -25.12 -9.26
N LYS A 169 20.81 -24.73 -9.76
CA LYS A 169 21.34 -23.38 -9.57
C LYS A 169 20.67 -22.32 -10.45
N GLY A 170 19.90 -22.73 -11.45
CA GLY A 170 19.13 -21.83 -12.30
C GLY A 170 18.03 -21.07 -11.59
N ARG A 171 17.54 -20.03 -12.26
CA ARG A 171 16.33 -19.31 -11.84
C ARG A 171 15.15 -20.28 -11.87
N GLY A 172 14.37 -20.32 -10.78
CA GLY A 172 13.17 -21.14 -10.72
C GLY A 172 12.17 -20.75 -11.80
N GLU A 173 11.42 -21.73 -12.32
CA GLU A 173 10.50 -21.51 -13.44
C GLU A 173 9.41 -20.47 -13.10
N ALA A 174 9.24 -19.50 -13.99
CA ALA A 174 8.30 -18.41 -13.82
C ALA A 174 6.86 -18.91 -13.98
N ALA A 175 6.02 -18.59 -12.98
CA ALA A 175 4.59 -18.91 -13.00
C ALA A 175 3.78 -17.64 -13.29
N PHE A 176 2.84 -17.74 -14.23
CA PHE A 176 2.04 -16.61 -14.70
C PHE A 176 0.60 -16.71 -14.19
N PHE A 177 0.02 -15.58 -13.80
CA PHE A 177 -1.32 -15.50 -13.24
C PHE A 177 -2.10 -14.36 -13.90
N LYS A 178 -3.32 -14.67 -14.33
CA LYS A 178 -4.31 -13.70 -14.79
C LYS A 178 -5.13 -13.26 -13.59
N VAL A 179 -5.07 -11.98 -13.25
CA VAL A 179 -5.86 -11.38 -12.18
C VAL A 179 -6.97 -10.56 -12.82
N THR A 180 -8.21 -11.00 -12.63
CA THR A 180 -9.41 -10.32 -13.13
C THR A 180 -10.18 -9.80 -11.93
N CYS A 181 -10.45 -8.50 -11.88
CA CYS A 181 -11.28 -7.85 -10.85
C CYS A 181 -12.46 -7.14 -11.51
N LYS A 182 -13.68 -7.43 -11.06
CA LYS A 182 -14.94 -6.91 -11.58
C LYS A 182 -15.74 -6.26 -10.45
N ASP A 183 -16.30 -5.08 -10.70
CA ASP A 183 -17.13 -4.34 -9.75
C ASP A 183 -18.49 -3.92 -10.35
N ASN A 184 -19.39 -3.46 -9.46
CA ASN A 184 -20.67 -2.81 -9.78
C ASN A 184 -20.62 -1.28 -9.60
N GLY A 185 -19.42 -0.69 -9.68
CA GLY A 185 -19.20 0.70 -9.31
C GLY A 185 -19.60 1.72 -10.38
N ARG A 186 -19.02 2.92 -10.30
CA ARG A 186 -19.35 4.04 -11.19
C ARG A 186 -18.85 3.89 -12.64
N GLY A 187 -17.91 2.98 -12.87
CA GLY A 187 -17.19 2.82 -14.13
C GLY A 187 -16.21 3.97 -14.45
N MET A 188 -15.81 4.03 -15.72
CA MET A 188 -14.86 5.01 -16.27
C MET A 188 -15.42 5.59 -17.59
N PRO A 189 -15.33 6.91 -17.83
CA PRO A 189 -15.70 7.50 -19.11
C PRO A 189 -14.83 6.94 -20.24
N HIS A 190 -15.42 6.66 -21.39
CA HIS A 190 -14.78 6.02 -22.54
C HIS A 190 -13.41 6.65 -22.85
N ASP A 191 -13.41 7.93 -23.19
CA ASP A 191 -12.25 8.67 -23.68
C ASP A 191 -11.17 8.91 -22.59
N ASP A 192 -11.54 8.76 -21.31
CA ASP A 192 -10.63 8.88 -20.17
C ASP A 192 -9.87 7.58 -19.86
N ILE A 193 -10.42 6.39 -20.20
CA ILE A 193 -9.83 5.08 -19.84
C ILE A 193 -8.32 4.98 -20.13
N PRO A 194 -7.82 5.38 -21.32
CA PRO A 194 -6.39 5.32 -21.62
C PRO A 194 -5.54 6.20 -20.69
N ASN A 195 -5.99 7.43 -20.39
CA ASN A 195 -5.25 8.36 -19.52
C ASN A 195 -5.44 8.04 -18.03
N MET A 196 -6.54 7.39 -17.65
CA MET A 196 -6.80 6.93 -16.28
C MET A 196 -5.90 5.77 -15.87
N LEU A 197 -5.48 4.89 -16.81
CA LEU A 197 -4.70 3.68 -16.51
C LEU A 197 -3.28 3.69 -17.11
N GLY A 198 -3.08 4.12 -18.35
CA GLY A 198 -1.78 4.11 -19.04
C GLY A 198 -0.90 5.34 -18.82
N ARG A 199 -1.26 6.28 -17.93
CA ARG A 199 -0.43 7.45 -17.56
C ARG A 199 -0.13 7.47 -16.06
N VAL A 200 1.13 7.32 -15.68
CA VAL A 200 1.58 7.31 -14.29
C VAL A 200 1.49 8.71 -13.68
N LEU A 201 1.12 8.76 -12.39
CA LEU A 201 0.79 9.96 -11.61
C LEU A 201 -0.43 10.79 -12.09
N SER A 202 -1.22 10.31 -13.06
CA SER A 202 -2.59 10.83 -13.30
C SER A 202 -3.61 10.22 -12.31
N GLY A 203 -4.77 10.85 -12.12
CA GLY A 203 -5.91 10.21 -11.45
C GLY A 203 -7.06 11.15 -11.06
N THR A 204 -8.20 10.58 -10.64
CA THR A 204 -9.39 11.35 -10.20
C THR A 204 -9.47 11.50 -8.66
N LYS A 205 -8.32 11.47 -7.98
CA LYS A 205 -8.20 11.45 -6.50
C LYS A 205 -7.32 12.59 -5.93
N TYR A 206 -7.13 13.67 -6.69
CA TYR A 206 -6.52 14.91 -6.17
C TYR A 206 -7.46 15.65 -5.19
N GLY A 207 -6.91 16.64 -4.48
CA GLY A 207 -7.60 17.33 -3.37
C GLY A 207 -7.40 16.64 -2.02
N LEU A 208 -7.75 17.32 -0.92
CA LEU A 208 -7.66 16.77 0.42
C LEU A 208 -8.98 16.08 0.80
N ARG A 209 -8.99 14.74 0.76
CA ARG A 209 -10.06 13.88 1.27
C ARG A 209 -9.51 12.55 1.76
N GLN A 210 -10.27 11.83 2.58
CA GLN A 210 -9.94 10.44 2.86
C GLN A 210 -10.03 9.60 1.56
N THR A 211 -9.02 8.77 1.33
CA THR A 211 -8.97 7.78 0.24
C THR A 211 -8.27 6.52 0.73
N ARG A 212 -8.53 5.39 0.04
CA ARG A 212 -7.70 4.19 0.18
C ARG A 212 -6.35 4.42 -0.53
N GLY A 213 -6.37 4.48 -1.87
CA GLY A 213 -5.21 4.80 -2.69
C GLY A 213 -5.09 6.29 -3.05
N LYS A 214 -4.07 7.00 -2.52
CA LYS A 214 -3.85 8.45 -2.73
C LYS A 214 -3.20 8.85 -4.07
N PHE A 215 -2.26 8.06 -4.59
CA PHE A 215 -1.36 8.51 -5.69
C PHE A 215 -1.82 8.17 -7.12
N GLY A 216 -3.01 7.57 -7.30
CA GLY A 216 -3.48 7.12 -8.61
C GLY A 216 -2.57 6.08 -9.28
N LEU A 217 -1.77 5.36 -8.48
CA LEU A 217 -0.60 4.60 -8.94
C LEU A 217 -0.83 3.08 -9.05
N GLY A 218 -1.67 2.50 -8.18
CA GLY A 218 -1.81 1.04 -7.98
C GLY A 218 -2.00 0.19 -9.24
N ALA A 219 -3.14 0.34 -9.92
CA ALA A 219 -3.43 -0.39 -11.16
C ALA A 219 -2.39 -0.15 -12.27
N LYS A 220 -1.65 0.96 -12.20
CA LYS A 220 -0.59 1.33 -13.15
C LYS A 220 0.73 0.62 -12.84
N MET A 221 0.96 0.29 -11.57
CA MET A 221 2.06 -0.59 -11.19
C MET A 221 1.79 -2.03 -11.61
N ALA A 222 0.53 -2.49 -11.51
CA ALA A 222 0.13 -3.76 -12.11
C ALA A 222 0.32 -3.75 -13.64
N LEU A 223 -0.03 -2.66 -14.32
CA LEU A 223 0.23 -2.48 -15.76
C LEU A 223 1.73 -2.51 -16.12
N ILE A 224 2.56 -1.75 -15.41
CA ILE A 224 4.02 -1.74 -15.62
C ILE A 224 4.61 -3.12 -15.32
N TRP A 225 4.18 -3.78 -14.24
CA TRP A 225 4.65 -5.12 -13.89
C TRP A 225 4.23 -6.16 -14.94
N SER A 226 2.99 -6.10 -15.44
CA SER A 226 2.54 -6.88 -16.60
C SER A 226 3.47 -6.64 -17.79
N LYS A 227 3.61 -5.38 -18.23
CA LYS A 227 4.43 -5.06 -19.41
C LYS A 227 5.91 -5.46 -19.26
N MET A 228 6.47 -5.43 -18.04
CA MET A 228 7.85 -5.83 -17.76
C MET A 228 8.07 -7.34 -17.56
N SER A 229 7.08 -8.08 -17.06
CA SER A 229 7.22 -9.52 -16.74
C SER A 229 6.60 -10.44 -17.79
N THR A 230 5.60 -9.96 -18.53
CA THR A 230 4.86 -10.75 -19.53
C THR A 230 4.84 -10.13 -20.92
N GLY A 231 5.10 -8.83 -21.03
CA GLY A 231 5.02 -8.09 -22.29
C GLY A 231 3.59 -7.80 -22.76
N LEU A 232 2.59 -8.43 -22.15
CA LEU A 232 1.18 -8.38 -22.53
C LEU A 232 0.50 -7.08 -22.07
N PRO A 233 -0.50 -6.59 -22.85
CA PRO A 233 -1.37 -5.49 -22.44
C PRO A 233 -2.40 -5.93 -21.38
N ILE A 234 -3.04 -4.96 -20.73
CA ILE A 234 -4.23 -5.20 -19.90
C ILE A 234 -5.50 -5.09 -20.74
N GLU A 235 -6.54 -5.80 -20.32
CA GLU A 235 -7.90 -5.61 -20.84
C GLU A 235 -8.79 -4.91 -19.80
N ILE A 236 -9.61 -3.99 -20.29
CA ILE A 236 -10.51 -3.17 -19.49
C ILE A 236 -11.88 -3.20 -20.17
N LYS A 237 -12.93 -3.54 -19.41
CA LYS A 237 -14.32 -3.28 -19.78
C LYS A 237 -14.90 -2.31 -18.76
N SER A 238 -15.63 -1.30 -19.19
CA SER A 238 -16.33 -0.41 -18.26
C SER A 238 -17.57 0.21 -18.88
N SER A 239 -18.62 0.36 -18.09
CA SER A 239 -19.84 1.07 -18.44
C SER A 239 -20.30 1.91 -17.25
N MET A 240 -20.81 3.10 -17.52
CA MET A 240 -21.36 4.00 -16.50
C MET A 240 -22.89 3.84 -16.43
N LYS A 241 -23.47 4.07 -15.25
CA LYS A 241 -24.91 3.92 -15.01
C LYS A 241 -25.73 4.74 -16.02
N GLY A 242 -26.57 4.07 -16.81
CA GLY A 242 -27.36 4.66 -17.90
C GLY A 242 -26.76 4.52 -19.31
N GLN A 243 -25.54 3.98 -19.49
CA GLN A 243 -24.98 3.73 -20.82
C GLN A 243 -25.50 2.43 -21.44
N ASN A 244 -25.99 2.52 -22.68
CA ASN A 244 -26.36 1.37 -23.52
C ASN A 244 -25.14 0.67 -24.16
N TYR A 245 -23.93 1.11 -23.84
CA TYR A 245 -22.68 0.52 -24.31
C TYR A 245 -21.70 0.27 -23.17
N THR A 246 -20.79 -0.68 -23.40
CA THR A 246 -19.63 -0.99 -22.57
C THR A 246 -18.39 -0.62 -23.38
N SER A 247 -17.56 0.27 -22.83
CA SER A 247 -16.24 0.57 -23.38
C SER A 247 -15.34 -0.64 -23.20
N PHE A 248 -14.74 -1.13 -24.28
CA PHE A 248 -13.65 -2.09 -24.24
C PHE A 248 -12.35 -1.37 -24.60
N CYS A 249 -11.31 -1.53 -23.77
CA CYS A 249 -9.97 -1.04 -24.06
C CYS A 249 -8.94 -2.13 -23.79
N ARG A 250 -8.03 -2.37 -24.75
CA ARG A 250 -6.79 -3.14 -24.57
C ARG A 250 -5.61 -2.18 -24.72
N LEU A 251 -4.79 -2.04 -23.67
CA LEU A 251 -3.68 -1.07 -23.66
C LEU A 251 -2.44 -1.59 -22.93
N ASP A 252 -1.29 -1.05 -23.29
CA ASP A 252 -0.10 -1.01 -22.44
C ASP A 252 0.42 0.44 -22.29
N ILE A 253 1.68 0.61 -21.89
CA ILE A 253 2.28 1.89 -21.55
C ILE A 253 3.67 2.01 -22.20
N ASP A 254 3.91 3.15 -22.85
CA ASP A 254 5.27 3.57 -23.19
C ASP A 254 5.96 4.05 -21.90
N ILE A 255 6.80 3.20 -21.33
CA ILE A 255 7.47 3.44 -20.05
C ILE A 255 8.41 4.66 -20.13
N HIS A 256 9.04 4.94 -21.28
CA HIS A 256 9.96 6.08 -21.42
C HIS A 256 9.23 7.40 -21.64
N LYS A 257 8.09 7.40 -22.36
CA LYS A 257 7.28 8.61 -22.60
C LYS A 257 6.20 8.87 -21.55
N ASN A 258 5.87 7.90 -20.69
CA ASN A 258 4.75 7.93 -19.73
C ASN A 258 3.39 8.23 -20.40
N ILE A 259 3.08 7.54 -21.49
CA ILE A 259 1.81 7.66 -22.21
C ILE A 259 1.16 6.29 -22.44
N PRO A 260 -0.19 6.21 -22.48
CA PRO A 260 -0.88 5.00 -22.89
C PRO A 260 -0.51 4.65 -24.33
N HIS A 261 -0.30 3.37 -24.59
CA HIS A 261 -0.18 2.81 -25.92
C HIS A 261 -1.35 1.84 -26.11
N VAL A 262 -2.32 2.26 -26.93
CA VAL A 262 -3.64 1.64 -27.06
C VAL A 262 -3.64 0.69 -28.24
N HIS A 263 -3.96 -0.59 -27.99
CA HIS A 263 -4.02 -1.65 -29.01
C HIS A 263 -5.42 -1.76 -29.62
N LEU A 264 -6.46 -1.57 -28.81
CA LEU A 264 -7.86 -1.53 -29.24
C LEU A 264 -8.66 -0.66 -28.26
N HIS A 265 -9.53 0.21 -28.76
CA HIS A 265 -10.47 0.97 -27.95
C HIS A 265 -11.77 1.19 -28.71
N GLU A 266 -12.88 0.67 -28.18
CA GLU A 266 -14.16 0.58 -28.88
C GLU A 266 -15.36 0.56 -27.92
N LYS A 267 -16.56 0.75 -28.46
CA LYS A 267 -17.84 0.66 -27.71
C LYS A 267 -18.58 -0.60 -28.17
N ARG A 268 -18.86 -1.50 -27.23
CA ARG A 268 -19.64 -2.73 -27.45
C ARG A 268 -21.04 -2.58 -26.84
N GLU A 269 -22.02 -3.30 -27.36
CA GLU A 269 -23.41 -3.24 -26.90
C GLU A 269 -23.58 -3.77 -25.45
N ASN A 270 -24.29 -3.04 -24.58
CA ASN A 270 -24.49 -3.40 -23.17
C ASN A 270 -25.86 -4.09 -22.93
N LYS A 271 -26.04 -5.30 -23.49
CA LYS A 271 -27.30 -6.07 -23.42
C LYS A 271 -27.77 -6.42 -22.01
N THR A 272 -26.88 -6.37 -21.01
CA THR A 272 -27.18 -6.69 -19.61
C THR A 272 -27.42 -5.45 -18.74
N HIS A 273 -27.29 -4.24 -19.29
CA HIS A 273 -27.33 -2.97 -18.56
C HIS A 273 -26.38 -2.91 -17.34
N TRP A 274 -25.29 -3.68 -17.37
CA TRP A 274 -24.26 -3.67 -16.31
C TRP A 274 -23.53 -2.33 -16.26
N HIS A 275 -23.19 -1.86 -15.06
CA HIS A 275 -22.29 -0.74 -14.85
C HIS A 275 -21.19 -1.12 -13.85
N GLY A 276 -20.03 -0.48 -13.96
CA GLY A 276 -18.83 -0.78 -13.19
C GLY A 276 -17.58 -0.85 -14.05
N ALA A 277 -16.53 -1.46 -13.51
CA ALA A 277 -15.30 -1.79 -14.21
C ALA A 277 -14.99 -3.28 -14.08
N GLU A 278 -14.38 -3.84 -15.12
CA GLU A 278 -13.74 -5.16 -15.14
C GLU A 278 -12.34 -4.96 -15.71
N ILE A 279 -11.31 -5.26 -14.91
CA ILE A 279 -9.90 -5.10 -15.29
C ILE A 279 -9.22 -6.46 -15.20
N GLU A 280 -8.55 -6.86 -16.28
CA GLU A 280 -7.78 -8.09 -16.39
C GLU A 280 -6.30 -7.78 -16.67
N VAL A 281 -5.41 -8.41 -15.92
CA VAL A 281 -3.96 -8.19 -15.99
C VAL A 281 -3.20 -9.51 -15.80
N ILE A 282 -2.21 -9.78 -16.68
CA ILE A 282 -1.43 -11.03 -16.67
C ILE A 282 -0.01 -10.75 -16.19
N ILE A 283 0.37 -11.35 -15.06
CA ILE A 283 1.62 -11.05 -14.35
C ILE A 283 2.41 -12.31 -14.02
N GLU A 284 3.74 -12.19 -13.96
CA GLU A 284 4.56 -13.13 -13.21
C GLU A 284 4.18 -13.03 -11.71
N GLY A 285 3.93 -14.18 -11.08
CA GLY A 285 3.46 -14.27 -9.71
C GLY A 285 3.90 -15.54 -8.97
N ASN A 286 3.48 -15.68 -7.71
CA ASN A 286 3.65 -16.94 -6.98
C ASN A 286 2.51 -17.16 -5.98
N TRP A 287 1.54 -17.98 -6.35
CA TRP A 287 0.39 -18.31 -5.51
C TRP A 287 0.77 -19.01 -4.21
N THR A 288 1.62 -20.04 -4.27
CA THR A 288 1.95 -20.90 -3.11
C THR A 288 2.51 -20.12 -1.91
N THR A 289 3.38 -19.12 -2.14
CA THR A 289 3.97 -18.31 -1.07
C THR A 289 3.00 -17.30 -0.45
N HIS A 290 2.03 -16.79 -1.21
CA HIS A 290 1.19 -15.66 -0.82
C HIS A 290 -0.32 -15.97 -0.71
N ARG A 291 -0.78 -17.19 -1.03
CA ARG A 291 -2.17 -17.66 -0.83
C ARG A 291 -2.71 -17.32 0.56
N SER A 292 -1.93 -17.58 1.61
CA SER A 292 -2.33 -17.28 2.99
C SER A 292 -2.50 -15.77 3.25
N LYS A 293 -1.63 -14.92 2.69
CA LYS A 293 -1.72 -13.45 2.77
C LYS A 293 -2.91 -12.90 2.00
N ILE A 294 -3.17 -13.41 0.79
CA ILE A 294 -4.31 -13.01 -0.06
C ILE A 294 -5.63 -13.38 0.63
N LEU A 295 -5.78 -14.61 1.12
CA LEU A 295 -6.98 -15.04 1.82
C LEU A 295 -7.20 -14.29 3.15
N HIS A 296 -6.11 -13.97 3.87
CA HIS A 296 -6.18 -13.15 5.06
C HIS A 296 -6.58 -11.70 4.75
N TYR A 297 -6.10 -11.12 3.64
CA TYR A 297 -6.52 -9.79 3.16
C TYR A 297 -8.01 -9.75 2.85
N MET A 298 -8.52 -10.69 2.06
CA MET A 298 -9.94 -10.77 1.70
C MET A 298 -10.83 -10.90 2.94
N ARG A 299 -10.44 -11.74 3.91
CA ARG A 299 -11.16 -11.87 5.20
C ARG A 299 -11.09 -10.60 6.03
N GLN A 300 -9.94 -9.92 6.10
CA GLN A 300 -9.85 -8.63 6.81
C GLN A 300 -10.65 -7.53 6.10
N MET A 301 -10.71 -7.50 4.77
CA MET A 301 -11.59 -6.61 4.01
C MET A 301 -13.06 -6.86 4.38
N ALA A 302 -13.47 -8.13 4.43
CA ALA A 302 -14.83 -8.52 4.80
C ALA A 302 -15.21 -8.22 6.28
N VAL A 303 -14.22 -7.99 7.15
CA VAL A 303 -14.41 -7.43 8.51
C VAL A 303 -14.66 -5.92 8.45
N ILE A 304 -13.81 -5.14 7.76
CA ILE A 304 -13.90 -3.66 7.79
C ILE A 304 -14.94 -3.09 6.82
N THR A 305 -15.43 -3.89 5.86
CA THR A 305 -16.51 -3.56 4.92
C THR A 305 -17.62 -4.63 4.95
N PRO A 306 -18.41 -4.75 6.05
CA PRO A 306 -19.45 -5.79 6.19
C PRO A 306 -20.64 -5.61 5.23
N TYR A 307 -20.74 -4.44 4.59
CA TYR A 307 -21.72 -4.08 3.57
C TYR A 307 -21.30 -4.48 2.14
N ALA A 308 -20.03 -4.80 1.93
CA ALA A 308 -19.53 -5.30 0.65
C ALA A 308 -19.77 -6.82 0.53
N GLN A 309 -20.06 -7.27 -0.69
CA GLN A 309 -20.05 -8.67 -1.08
C GLN A 309 -18.81 -8.95 -1.92
N PHE A 310 -18.01 -9.94 -1.55
CA PHE A 310 -16.84 -10.39 -2.32
C PHE A 310 -17.02 -11.83 -2.79
N LEU A 311 -16.73 -12.09 -4.06
CA LEU A 311 -16.59 -13.44 -4.63
C LEU A 311 -15.13 -13.63 -5.04
N PHE A 312 -14.37 -14.39 -4.25
CA PHE A 312 -12.99 -14.74 -4.57
C PHE A 312 -12.91 -16.12 -5.22
N LYS A 313 -12.24 -16.21 -6.36
CA LYS A 313 -11.95 -17.44 -7.10
C LYS A 313 -10.44 -17.58 -7.33
N PHE A 314 -9.90 -18.77 -7.08
CA PHE A 314 -8.64 -19.23 -7.63
C PHE A 314 -8.90 -20.42 -8.56
N LEU A 315 -8.37 -20.36 -9.78
CA LEU A 315 -8.50 -21.35 -10.83
C LEU A 315 -7.12 -21.87 -11.24
N SER A 316 -7.01 -23.18 -11.43
CA SER A 316 -5.83 -23.91 -11.88
C SER A 316 -6.27 -24.96 -12.92
N ASP A 317 -5.33 -25.37 -13.78
CA ASP A 317 -5.56 -26.49 -14.71
C ASP A 317 -5.81 -27.83 -13.97
N ALA A 318 -5.43 -27.91 -12.69
CA ALA A 318 -5.78 -29.02 -11.80
C ALA A 318 -7.00 -28.65 -10.94
N ALA A 319 -8.16 -29.21 -11.28
CA ALA A 319 -9.47 -28.81 -10.73
C ALA A 319 -9.63 -29.03 -9.21
N ASP A 320 -8.85 -29.94 -8.62
CA ASP A 320 -8.76 -30.19 -7.17
C ASP A 320 -8.18 -28.99 -6.40
N LYS A 321 -7.37 -28.15 -7.06
CA LYS A 321 -6.73 -26.97 -6.45
C LYS A 321 -7.63 -25.73 -6.48
N ASN A 322 -8.73 -25.77 -7.23
CA ASN A 322 -9.66 -24.67 -7.39
C ASN A 322 -10.29 -24.28 -6.05
N LEU A 323 -10.48 -22.99 -5.83
CA LEU A 323 -10.99 -22.45 -4.58
C LEU A 323 -11.97 -21.32 -4.86
N THR A 324 -13.22 -21.47 -4.46
CA THR A 324 -14.21 -20.39 -4.45
C THR A 324 -14.58 -20.05 -3.01
N ILE A 325 -14.53 -18.77 -2.65
CA ILE A 325 -14.96 -18.26 -1.34
C ILE A 325 -15.87 -17.05 -1.56
N LYS A 326 -17.08 -17.12 -1.03
CA LYS A 326 -18.05 -16.02 -1.05
C LYS A 326 -18.14 -15.37 0.34
N PHE A 327 -17.72 -14.12 0.43
CA PHE A 327 -17.95 -13.26 1.60
C PHE A 327 -19.23 -12.46 1.34
N THR A 328 -20.38 -12.93 1.83
CA THR A 328 -21.67 -12.23 1.70
C THR A 328 -21.70 -10.92 2.48
N ARG A 329 -22.56 -9.96 2.11
CA ARG A 329 -22.82 -8.78 2.96
C ARG A 329 -23.66 -9.17 4.19
N ARG A 330 -23.63 -8.34 5.24
CA ARG A 330 -24.35 -8.53 6.52
C ARG A 330 -25.17 -7.34 6.96
N THR A 331 -25.11 -6.23 6.23
CA THR A 331 -25.88 -5.02 6.44
C THR A 331 -25.81 -4.18 5.18
N ASP A 332 -26.85 -3.39 4.95
CA ASP A 332 -26.94 -2.45 3.83
C ASP A 332 -26.63 -1.00 4.29
N VAL A 333 -26.26 -0.84 5.58
CA VAL A 333 -25.88 0.44 6.19
C VAL A 333 -24.40 0.77 5.88
N MET A 334 -24.18 1.29 4.68
CA MET A 334 -22.86 1.76 4.24
C MET A 334 -22.49 3.12 4.89
N PRO A 335 -21.21 3.38 5.23
CA PRO A 335 -20.75 4.68 5.69
C PRO A 335 -20.97 5.81 4.67
N PRO A 336 -21.13 7.07 5.12
CA PRO A 336 -21.22 8.22 4.22
C PRO A 336 -19.94 8.38 3.39
N VAL A 337 -20.10 8.93 2.17
CA VAL A 337 -18.98 9.19 1.25
C VAL A 337 -18.04 10.25 1.83
N PRO A 338 -16.70 10.04 1.85
CA PRO A 338 -15.76 11.01 2.41
C PRO A 338 -15.74 12.31 1.61
N LEU A 339 -16.05 13.43 2.27
CA LEU A 339 -16.13 14.74 1.65
C LEU A 339 -14.73 15.32 1.36
N GLN A 340 -14.64 16.10 0.30
CA GLN A 340 -13.45 16.92 0.04
C GLN A 340 -13.45 18.14 0.97
N THR A 341 -12.31 18.36 1.63
CA THR A 341 -12.08 19.49 2.52
C THR A 341 -10.92 20.34 2.03
N LYS A 342 -10.74 21.51 2.66
CA LYS A 342 -9.61 22.41 2.43
C LYS A 342 -8.50 22.15 3.44
N HIS A 343 -7.32 22.69 3.18
CA HIS A 343 -6.18 22.44 4.05
C HIS A 343 -6.28 23.24 5.36
N HIS A 344 -5.85 22.64 6.46
CA HIS A 344 -5.64 23.36 7.71
C HIS A 344 -4.33 24.17 7.63
N PRO A 345 -4.24 25.40 8.18
CA PRO A 345 -3.03 26.22 8.09
C PRO A 345 -1.77 25.55 8.65
N SER A 346 -1.88 24.75 9.73
CA SER A 346 -0.74 24.02 10.29
C SER A 346 -0.33 22.78 9.49
N ALA A 347 -1.11 22.41 8.45
CA ALA A 347 -0.89 21.24 7.60
C ALA A 347 -0.24 21.57 6.23
N VAL A 348 0.01 22.85 5.91
CA VAL A 348 0.52 23.25 4.60
C VAL A 348 2.01 23.59 4.58
N ASP A 349 2.67 23.18 3.50
CA ASP A 349 4.03 23.58 3.17
C ASP A 349 4.05 24.75 2.16
N LEU A 350 5.23 25.34 1.95
CA LEU A 350 5.45 26.47 1.05
C LEU A 350 5.10 26.16 -0.43
N LEU A 351 5.27 24.92 -0.88
CA LEU A 351 4.98 24.52 -2.27
C LEU A 351 3.47 24.38 -2.48
N LEU A 352 2.74 23.90 -1.47
CA LEU A 352 1.29 23.87 -1.46
C LEU A 352 0.69 25.28 -1.40
N ILE A 353 1.22 26.19 -0.56
CA ILE A 353 0.80 27.59 -0.56
C ILE A 353 1.03 28.22 -1.95
N LYS A 354 2.21 28.01 -2.56
CA LYS A 354 2.51 28.46 -3.93
C LYS A 354 1.52 27.93 -4.98
N ARG A 355 1.12 26.66 -4.86
CA ARG A 355 0.09 26.06 -5.74
C ARG A 355 -1.28 26.72 -5.55
N LEU A 356 -1.74 26.85 -4.30
CA LEU A 356 -3.02 27.49 -3.98
C LEU A 356 -3.07 28.94 -4.47
N VAL A 357 -1.96 29.69 -4.38
CA VAL A 357 -1.83 31.06 -4.93
C VAL A 357 -1.97 31.11 -6.46
N ALA A 358 -1.47 30.10 -7.18
CA ALA A 358 -1.65 30.02 -8.63
C ALA A 358 -3.08 29.61 -9.04
N GLU A 359 -3.63 28.60 -8.37
CA GLU A 359 -4.92 27.96 -8.67
C GLU A 359 -6.14 28.76 -8.16
N THR A 360 -5.99 29.60 -7.14
CA THR A 360 -7.13 30.32 -6.52
C THR A 360 -7.83 31.31 -7.47
N THR A 361 -9.14 31.44 -7.23
CA THR A 361 -10.03 32.45 -7.81
C THR A 361 -10.13 33.72 -6.96
N LYS A 362 -9.56 33.72 -5.74
CA LYS A 362 -9.63 34.86 -4.81
C LYS A 362 -8.66 35.95 -5.22
N GLN A 363 -9.15 37.19 -5.22
CA GLN A 363 -8.41 38.32 -5.77
C GLN A 363 -7.44 38.91 -4.74
N ASN A 364 -7.84 38.98 -3.46
CA ASN A 364 -7.04 39.59 -2.40
C ASN A 364 -6.66 38.62 -1.26
N LEU A 365 -5.58 38.95 -0.55
CA LEU A 365 -4.99 38.14 0.52
C LEU A 365 -5.98 37.80 1.63
N LEU A 366 -6.87 38.73 2.02
CA LEU A 366 -7.88 38.49 3.05
C LEU A 366 -8.83 37.36 2.63
N GLN A 367 -9.36 37.42 1.40
CA GLN A 367 -10.22 36.37 0.84
C GLN A 367 -9.48 35.05 0.66
N PHE A 368 -8.20 35.06 0.30
CA PHE A 368 -7.39 33.85 0.16
C PHE A 368 -7.24 33.12 1.50
N LEU A 369 -6.83 33.83 2.57
CA LEU A 369 -6.70 33.26 3.91
C LEU A 369 -8.05 32.74 4.44
N GLN A 370 -9.13 33.49 4.25
CA GLN A 370 -10.47 33.10 4.71
C GLN A 370 -11.06 31.92 3.92
N HIS A 371 -10.69 31.71 2.65
CA HIS A 371 -11.39 30.78 1.77
C HIS A 371 -10.58 29.62 1.20
N GLU A 372 -9.25 29.61 1.20
CA GLU A 372 -8.47 28.43 0.75
C GLU A 372 -8.05 27.50 1.89
N PHE A 373 -8.26 27.92 3.14
CA PHE A 373 -7.97 27.14 4.34
C PHE A 373 -9.25 26.88 5.17
N VAL A 374 -9.21 25.88 6.04
CA VAL A 374 -10.22 25.70 7.10
C VAL A 374 -9.86 26.51 8.35
N ASN A 375 -10.86 26.83 9.16
CA ASN A 375 -10.73 27.46 10.49
C ASN A 375 -10.03 28.84 10.52
N ILE A 376 -9.98 29.55 9.39
CA ILE A 376 -9.65 30.99 9.36
C ILE A 376 -10.94 31.79 9.17
N SER A 377 -11.42 32.43 10.23
CA SER A 377 -12.48 33.44 10.17
C SER A 377 -11.93 34.78 9.68
N LYS A 378 -12.78 35.69 9.19
CA LYS A 378 -12.35 37.04 8.75
C LYS A 378 -11.53 37.78 9.83
N PRO A 379 -11.96 37.92 11.10
CA PRO A 379 -11.16 38.56 12.14
C PRO A 379 -9.87 37.82 12.49
N HIS A 380 -9.76 36.52 12.18
CA HIS A 380 -8.50 35.79 12.31
C HIS A 380 -7.55 36.13 11.15
N ALA A 381 -8.05 36.13 9.90
CA ALA A 381 -7.26 36.54 8.74
C ALA A 381 -6.76 37.99 8.85
N GLU A 382 -7.58 38.92 9.33
CA GLU A 382 -7.20 40.33 9.52
C GLU A 382 -6.05 40.48 10.52
N ARG A 383 -6.10 39.75 11.66
CA ARG A 383 -4.98 39.71 12.63
C ARG A 383 -3.74 39.05 12.06
N LEU A 384 -3.88 37.90 11.38
CA LEU A 384 -2.76 37.19 10.75
C LEU A 384 -2.03 38.09 9.73
N ILE A 385 -2.75 38.89 8.95
CA ILE A 385 -2.15 39.85 8.01
C ILE A 385 -1.37 40.95 8.74
N GLY A 386 -1.87 41.45 9.88
CA GLY A 386 -1.14 42.39 10.73
C GLY A 386 0.18 41.80 11.25
N GLU A 387 0.15 40.57 11.78
CA GLU A 387 1.34 39.86 12.27
C GLU A 387 2.36 39.52 11.16
N MET A 388 1.96 39.49 9.89
CA MET A 388 2.90 39.25 8.78
C MET A 388 3.88 40.40 8.58
N GLY A 389 3.48 41.66 8.86
CA GLY A 389 4.31 42.86 8.76
C GLY A 389 3.76 43.93 7.81
N PRO A 390 4.41 45.11 7.71
CA PRO A 390 3.94 46.23 6.89
C PRO A 390 3.92 45.94 5.38
N ASP A 391 4.70 44.94 4.93
CA ASP A 391 4.73 44.46 3.54
C ASP A 391 3.46 43.68 3.13
N PHE A 392 2.42 43.65 3.98
CA PHE A 392 1.18 42.91 3.77
C PHE A 392 -0.04 43.82 3.94
N SER A 393 -1.03 43.64 3.06
CA SER A 393 -2.29 44.39 3.10
C SER A 393 -3.45 43.45 2.80
N GLN A 394 -4.58 43.66 3.46
CA GLN A 394 -5.81 42.89 3.25
C GLN A 394 -6.27 42.91 1.79
N LYS A 395 -6.01 44.02 1.08
CA LYS A 395 -6.37 44.24 -0.33
C LYS A 395 -5.26 43.83 -1.32
N MET A 396 -4.10 43.37 -0.85
CA MET A 396 -3.00 42.93 -1.71
C MET A 396 -3.44 41.79 -2.63
N ALA A 397 -3.08 41.89 -3.92
CA ALA A 397 -3.42 40.87 -4.90
C ALA A 397 -2.71 39.54 -4.61
N VAL A 398 -3.45 38.43 -4.56
CA VAL A 398 -2.88 37.12 -4.18
C VAL A 398 -1.78 36.69 -5.16
N LYS A 399 -1.99 36.98 -6.46
CA LYS A 399 -1.08 36.57 -7.55
C LYS A 399 0.16 37.45 -7.68
N SER A 400 0.31 38.51 -6.87
CA SER A 400 1.54 39.32 -6.78
C SER A 400 2.40 39.01 -5.55
N LEU A 401 2.05 37.99 -4.75
CA LEU A 401 2.82 37.61 -3.55
C LEU A 401 4.22 37.10 -3.92
N THR A 402 5.25 37.72 -3.38
CA THR A 402 6.66 37.34 -3.62
C THR A 402 7.02 36.04 -2.89
N SER A 403 8.08 35.35 -3.33
CA SER A 403 8.54 34.13 -2.63
C SER A 403 8.95 34.40 -1.17
N GLN A 404 9.39 35.62 -0.82
CA GLN A 404 9.68 36.01 0.57
C GLN A 404 8.39 36.17 1.37
N GLN A 405 7.36 36.82 0.82
CA GLN A 405 6.06 36.95 1.47
C GLN A 405 5.40 35.58 1.71
N LEU A 406 5.50 34.65 0.75
CA LEU A 406 4.99 33.28 0.92
C LEU A 406 5.75 32.49 2.00
N VAL A 407 7.07 32.73 2.17
CA VAL A 407 7.84 32.18 3.30
C VAL A 407 7.37 32.77 4.62
N ARG A 408 7.10 34.08 4.71
CA ARG A 408 6.58 34.73 5.92
C ARG A 408 5.19 34.21 6.32
N ILE A 409 4.28 33.99 5.36
CA ILE A 409 2.98 33.34 5.60
C ILE A 409 3.19 31.94 6.20
N HIS A 410 4.04 31.12 5.59
CA HIS A 410 4.35 29.76 6.07
C HIS A 410 5.01 29.75 7.47
N GLN A 411 5.90 30.71 7.77
CA GLN A 411 6.47 30.88 9.11
C GLN A 411 5.38 31.17 10.15
N LEU A 412 4.50 32.14 9.87
CA LEU A 412 3.42 32.50 10.78
C LEU A 412 2.43 31.35 10.98
N PHE A 413 2.10 30.59 9.93
CA PHE A 413 1.23 29.41 10.02
C PHE A 413 1.78 28.29 10.92
N ARG A 414 3.11 28.25 11.16
CA ARG A 414 3.75 27.32 12.10
C ARG A 414 3.87 27.85 13.53
N GLN A 415 3.57 29.14 13.75
CA GLN A 415 3.69 29.81 15.05
C GLN A 415 2.32 30.19 15.64
N ALA A 416 1.36 30.57 14.78
CA ALA A 416 0.01 30.91 15.17
C ALA A 416 -0.80 29.67 15.58
N LYS A 417 -1.68 29.84 16.57
CA LYS A 417 -2.65 28.83 16.98
C LYS A 417 -3.89 28.92 16.10
N PHE A 418 -4.34 27.77 15.60
CA PHE A 418 -5.59 27.61 14.87
C PHE A 418 -6.50 26.62 15.62
N ASP A 419 -7.81 26.71 15.41
CA ASP A 419 -8.76 25.75 15.95
C ASP A 419 -8.67 24.42 15.20
N ASP A 420 -9.06 23.32 15.86
CA ASP A 420 -8.95 21.96 15.33
C ASP A 420 -9.90 21.70 14.14
N PRO A 421 -9.43 21.13 13.02
CA PRO A 421 -10.28 20.81 11.87
C PRO A 421 -11.32 19.75 12.20
N SER A 422 -12.55 19.96 11.71
CA SER A 422 -13.66 19.01 11.91
C SER A 422 -13.39 17.64 11.26
N GLY A 423 -13.78 16.57 11.96
CA GLY A 423 -13.78 15.20 11.44
C GLY A 423 -14.85 14.90 10.39
N ASN A 424 -15.76 15.84 10.08
CA ASN A 424 -16.91 15.60 9.19
C ASN A 424 -16.54 15.29 7.73
N CYS A 425 -15.28 15.45 7.32
CA CYS A 425 -14.78 15.01 6.01
C CYS A 425 -14.38 13.52 5.96
N LEU A 426 -14.45 12.81 7.09
CA LEU A 426 -14.04 11.41 7.22
C LEU A 426 -15.22 10.44 7.07
N SER A 427 -14.89 9.26 6.58
CA SER A 427 -15.74 8.09 6.35
C SER A 427 -15.17 6.91 7.15
N PRO A 428 -15.34 6.89 8.49
CA PRO A 428 -15.01 5.73 9.32
C PRO A 428 -15.95 4.54 8.97
N ALA A 429 -15.59 3.32 9.36
CA ALA A 429 -16.50 2.18 9.17
C ALA A 429 -17.79 2.33 9.99
N GLY A 430 -17.70 2.93 11.17
CA GLY A 430 -18.76 3.03 12.17
C GLY A 430 -18.71 1.85 13.14
N GLU A 431 -18.96 2.13 14.42
CA GLU A 431 -18.87 1.12 15.48
C GLU A 431 -19.75 -0.12 15.20
N TYR A 432 -20.98 0.12 14.72
CA TYR A 432 -21.94 -0.89 14.30
C TYR A 432 -21.38 -1.84 13.23
N ASN A 433 -20.76 -1.28 12.18
CA ASN A 433 -20.20 -2.06 11.07
C ASN A 433 -18.96 -2.85 11.51
N LEU A 434 -18.02 -2.22 12.22
CA LEU A 434 -16.86 -2.91 12.76
C LEU A 434 -17.29 -4.10 13.66
N ARG A 435 -18.31 -3.90 14.50
CA ARG A 435 -18.90 -4.96 15.33
C ARG A 435 -19.51 -6.09 14.49
N LEU A 436 -20.30 -5.76 13.46
CA LEU A 436 -20.90 -6.76 12.58
C LEU A 436 -19.86 -7.59 11.83
N GLY A 437 -18.83 -6.95 11.28
CA GLY A 437 -17.74 -7.62 10.55
C GLY A 437 -16.94 -8.59 11.43
N ILE A 438 -16.64 -8.19 12.68
CA ILE A 438 -15.97 -9.06 13.66
C ILE A 438 -16.84 -10.28 14.00
N ILE A 439 -18.15 -10.08 14.25
CA ILE A 439 -19.09 -11.18 14.54
C ILE A 439 -19.21 -12.13 13.34
N LYS A 440 -19.35 -11.57 12.14
CA LYS A 440 -19.49 -12.27 10.86
C LYS A 440 -18.30 -13.16 10.56
N GLU A 441 -17.10 -12.61 10.53
CA GLU A 441 -15.94 -13.29 9.94
C GLU A 441 -15.18 -14.18 10.94
N LEU A 442 -15.39 -14.04 12.25
CA LEU A 442 -14.59 -14.74 13.27
C LEU A 442 -15.41 -15.53 14.30
N HIS A 443 -16.72 -15.29 14.38
CA HIS A 443 -17.65 -15.91 15.32
C HIS A 443 -17.16 -15.96 16.79
N PRO A 444 -16.75 -14.83 17.39
CA PRO A 444 -16.31 -14.79 18.78
C PRO A 444 -17.47 -14.94 19.78
N ASP A 445 -17.19 -15.52 20.95
CA ASP A 445 -18.11 -15.60 22.08
C ASP A 445 -18.60 -14.21 22.52
N MET A 446 -17.70 -13.23 22.47
CA MET A 446 -17.89 -11.91 23.05
C MET A 446 -17.18 -10.85 22.21
N VAL A 447 -17.84 -9.71 21.99
CA VAL A 447 -17.24 -8.54 21.33
C VAL A 447 -17.61 -7.24 22.05
N ALA A 448 -16.70 -6.29 22.03
CA ALA A 448 -16.92 -4.89 22.33
C ALA A 448 -16.27 -4.04 21.23
N THR A 449 -16.79 -2.84 21.05
CA THR A 449 -16.39 -1.90 20.00
C THR A 449 -16.51 -0.48 20.53
N HIS A 450 -15.78 0.47 19.93
CA HIS A 450 -15.84 1.88 20.26
C HIS A 450 -15.29 2.72 19.10
N ALA A 451 -15.96 3.81 18.72
CA ALA A 451 -15.38 4.85 17.86
C ALA A 451 -15.07 6.10 18.70
N SER A 452 -13.85 6.64 18.56
CA SER A 452 -13.46 7.88 19.24
C SER A 452 -14.16 9.10 18.64
N SER A 453 -14.21 10.20 19.40
CA SER A 453 -14.36 11.52 18.79
C SER A 453 -13.20 11.81 17.81
N PRO A 454 -13.38 12.72 16.85
CA PRO A 454 -12.26 13.23 16.06
C PRO A 454 -11.15 13.81 16.94
N GLN A 455 -9.92 13.60 16.53
CA GLN A 455 -8.69 14.17 17.07
C GLN A 455 -7.82 14.68 15.91
N VAL A 456 -6.72 15.37 16.20
CA VAL A 456 -5.92 16.07 15.17
C VAL A 456 -4.45 15.74 15.30
N PHE A 457 -3.78 15.58 14.16
CA PHE A 457 -2.33 15.40 14.04
C PHE A 457 -1.84 16.18 12.81
N GLU A 458 -0.83 17.05 12.96
CA GLU A 458 -0.31 17.92 11.89
C GLU A 458 -1.41 18.68 11.10
N GLY A 459 -2.47 19.15 11.77
CA GLY A 459 -3.61 19.81 11.11
C GLY A 459 -4.46 18.89 10.24
N HIS A 460 -4.31 17.57 10.34
CA HIS A 460 -5.19 16.57 9.73
C HIS A 460 -6.12 15.97 10.79
N PRO A 461 -7.45 15.99 10.59
CA PRO A 461 -8.36 15.27 11.48
C PRO A 461 -8.18 13.76 11.30
N PHE A 462 -8.31 13.01 12.39
CA PHE A 462 -8.35 11.56 12.40
C PHE A 462 -9.36 11.02 13.42
N ILE A 463 -9.87 9.82 13.16
CA ILE A 463 -10.74 9.05 14.05
C ILE A 463 -10.09 7.69 14.30
N VAL A 464 -10.22 7.15 15.52
CA VAL A 464 -9.79 5.80 15.87
C VAL A 464 -11.01 4.95 16.23
N GLU A 465 -11.20 3.87 15.49
CA GLU A 465 -12.23 2.86 15.75
C GLU A 465 -11.53 1.62 16.32
N ALA A 466 -12.00 1.12 17.46
CA ALA A 466 -11.47 -0.06 18.11
C ALA A 466 -12.53 -1.14 18.25
N GLY A 467 -12.08 -2.40 18.19
CA GLY A 467 -12.85 -3.58 18.53
C GLY A 467 -11.98 -4.58 19.29
N ILE A 468 -12.56 -5.28 20.25
CA ILE A 468 -11.91 -6.39 20.95
C ILE A 468 -12.88 -7.56 21.03
N SER A 469 -12.42 -8.74 20.65
CA SER A 469 -13.18 -9.98 20.70
C SER A 469 -12.49 -11.05 21.53
N ILE A 470 -13.28 -11.85 22.24
CA ILE A 470 -12.80 -13.04 22.98
C ILE A 470 -13.43 -14.29 22.37
N GLY A 471 -12.64 -15.34 22.19
CA GLY A 471 -13.06 -16.59 21.55
C GLY A 471 -12.88 -16.55 20.04
N GLY A 472 -13.72 -17.31 19.32
CA GLY A 472 -13.70 -17.40 17.86
C GLY A 472 -13.05 -18.69 17.34
N LYS A 473 -13.53 -19.17 16.19
CA LYS A 473 -13.11 -20.46 15.62
C LYS A 473 -11.64 -20.44 15.20
N ASP A 474 -11.29 -19.48 14.33
CA ASP A 474 -9.98 -19.42 13.66
C ASP A 474 -9.00 -18.44 14.33
N VAL A 475 -9.38 -17.88 15.48
CA VAL A 475 -8.52 -17.05 16.34
C VAL A 475 -7.59 -17.96 17.15
N LYS A 476 -6.29 -17.67 17.19
CA LYS A 476 -5.31 -18.42 18.00
C LYS A 476 -5.33 -17.95 19.46
N GLN A 477 -4.81 -18.75 20.38
CA GLN A 477 -4.52 -18.27 21.73
C GLN A 477 -3.48 -17.13 21.65
N GLY A 478 -3.62 -16.12 22.51
CA GLY A 478 -2.82 -14.90 22.48
C GLY A 478 -3.48 -13.72 21.77
N LEU A 479 -2.70 -12.66 21.55
CA LEU A 479 -3.14 -11.46 20.81
C LEU A 479 -3.07 -11.71 19.29
N ASN A 480 -4.22 -11.60 18.63
CA ASN A 480 -4.36 -11.64 17.18
C ASN A 480 -4.71 -10.21 16.74
N ILE A 481 -3.78 -9.51 16.09
CA ILE A 481 -3.87 -8.06 15.90
C ILE A 481 -4.19 -7.73 14.44
N PHE A 482 -5.34 -7.10 14.25
CA PHE A 482 -5.93 -6.69 12.98
C PHE A 482 -5.88 -5.16 12.90
N ARG A 483 -5.15 -4.65 11.91
CA ARG A 483 -4.84 -3.22 11.77
C ARG A 483 -5.45 -2.71 10.49
N PHE A 484 -6.11 -1.56 10.55
CA PHE A 484 -6.68 -0.92 9.37
C PHE A 484 -6.27 0.56 9.31
N ALA A 485 -6.01 1.05 8.10
CA ALA A 485 -5.82 2.46 7.82
C ALA A 485 -6.74 2.87 6.67
N ASN A 486 -7.58 3.90 6.85
CA ASN A 486 -8.58 4.34 5.85
C ASN A 486 -9.44 3.19 5.27
N ARG A 487 -9.84 2.23 6.11
CA ARG A 487 -10.57 0.99 5.73
C ARG A 487 -9.77 0.01 4.83
N ILE A 488 -8.44 0.03 4.87
CA ILE A 488 -7.53 -0.96 4.26
C ILE A 488 -6.84 -1.82 5.34
N PRO A 489 -6.84 -3.17 5.25
CA PRO A 489 -6.03 -4.07 6.08
C PRO A 489 -4.51 -3.87 5.92
N LEU A 490 -3.77 -3.82 7.03
CA LEU A 490 -2.31 -3.72 7.05
C LEU A 490 -1.69 -5.07 7.45
N LEU A 491 -1.03 -5.77 6.52
CA LEU A 491 -0.66 -7.19 6.69
C LEU A 491 0.83 -7.45 6.98
N PHE A 492 1.71 -6.49 6.75
CA PHE A 492 3.16 -6.65 6.91
C PHE A 492 3.71 -5.68 7.98
N GLU A 493 4.98 -5.83 8.35
CA GLU A 493 5.73 -4.90 9.24
C GLU A 493 5.11 -4.63 10.63
N GLN A 494 4.23 -5.52 11.11
CA GLN A 494 3.43 -5.38 12.33
C GLN A 494 4.22 -4.98 13.60
N GLY A 495 5.47 -5.42 13.76
CA GLY A 495 6.27 -5.20 15.00
C GLY A 495 6.72 -3.75 15.25
N ALA A 496 6.67 -2.88 14.23
CA ALA A 496 6.95 -1.45 14.37
C ALA A 496 5.69 -0.62 14.65
N ASP A 497 4.50 -1.21 14.47
CA ASP A 497 3.23 -0.48 14.40
C ASP A 497 2.69 0.00 15.76
N VAL A 498 2.13 1.20 15.77
CA VAL A 498 1.46 1.85 16.91
C VAL A 498 0.35 1.01 17.54
N ILE A 499 -0.47 0.32 16.74
CA ILE A 499 -1.56 -0.54 17.21
C ILE A 499 -0.96 -1.78 17.90
N THR A 500 -0.03 -2.46 17.24
CA THR A 500 0.65 -3.65 17.77
C THR A 500 1.35 -3.33 19.09
N ARG A 501 2.11 -2.24 19.14
CA ARG A 501 2.87 -1.80 20.32
C ARG A 501 1.95 -1.35 21.44
N THR A 502 0.85 -0.67 21.13
CA THR A 502 -0.14 -0.30 22.13
C THR A 502 -0.83 -1.51 22.73
N ALA A 503 -1.34 -2.43 21.91
CA ALA A 503 -2.01 -3.65 22.38
C ALA A 503 -1.07 -4.58 23.18
N ALA A 504 0.19 -4.72 22.76
CA ALA A 504 1.15 -5.62 23.39
C ALA A 504 1.86 -5.05 24.63
N LYS A 505 2.07 -3.71 24.70
CA LYS A 505 2.88 -3.07 25.77
C LYS A 505 2.14 -2.02 26.61
N ARG A 506 1.05 -1.44 26.12
CA ARG A 506 0.40 -0.26 26.75
C ARG A 506 -0.99 -0.57 27.35
N ILE A 507 -1.48 -1.81 27.22
CA ILE A 507 -2.76 -2.32 27.77
C ILE A 507 -2.49 -3.43 28.79
N SER A 508 -3.01 -3.28 30.02
CA SER A 508 -2.93 -4.30 31.07
C SER A 508 -4.14 -5.23 31.02
N TRP A 509 -4.07 -6.29 30.21
CA TRP A 509 -5.19 -7.21 29.94
C TRP A 509 -5.76 -7.87 31.20
N SER A 510 -4.90 -8.24 32.15
CA SER A 510 -5.28 -8.86 33.43
C SER A 510 -6.19 -7.95 34.28
N SER A 511 -5.98 -6.63 34.24
CA SER A 511 -6.82 -5.63 34.93
C SER A 511 -8.27 -5.60 34.41
N TYR A 512 -8.53 -6.19 33.25
CA TYR A 512 -9.84 -6.34 32.62
C TYR A 512 -10.41 -7.77 32.70
N LYS A 513 -9.75 -8.66 33.46
CA LYS A 513 -10.08 -10.10 33.56
C LYS A 513 -9.95 -10.85 32.23
N ILE A 514 -8.94 -10.48 31.43
CA ILE A 514 -8.54 -11.15 30.19
C ILE A 514 -7.12 -11.71 30.38
N ASN A 515 -6.90 -12.98 30.06
CA ASN A 515 -5.61 -13.67 30.13
C ASN A 515 -4.89 -13.62 28.77
N GLN A 516 -3.83 -12.81 28.66
CA GLN A 516 -3.12 -12.57 27.40
C GLN A 516 -2.47 -13.82 26.80
N GLN A 517 -2.24 -14.89 27.57
CA GLN A 517 -1.60 -16.12 27.13
C GLN A 517 -2.61 -17.23 26.82
N GLN A 518 -3.70 -17.33 27.58
CA GLN A 518 -4.68 -18.42 27.48
C GLN A 518 -5.89 -18.08 26.59
N ASP A 519 -6.34 -16.82 26.60
CA ASP A 519 -7.51 -16.41 25.84
C ASP A 519 -7.21 -16.28 24.35
N LYS A 520 -8.21 -16.57 23.52
CA LYS A 520 -8.23 -16.20 22.10
C LYS A 520 -8.65 -14.74 22.00
N ILE A 521 -7.71 -13.82 21.82
CA ILE A 521 -7.99 -12.37 21.81
C ILE A 521 -7.82 -11.84 20.39
N GLY A 522 -8.90 -11.30 19.82
CA GLY A 522 -8.86 -10.50 18.60
C GLY A 522 -8.83 -9.01 18.96
N VAL A 523 -7.88 -8.26 18.41
CA VAL A 523 -7.73 -6.81 18.61
C VAL A 523 -7.81 -6.13 17.25
N PHE A 524 -8.80 -5.27 17.06
CA PHE A 524 -9.10 -4.59 15.80
C PHE A 524 -8.94 -3.10 16.03
N VAL A 525 -8.14 -2.41 15.21
CA VAL A 525 -8.08 -0.94 15.23
C VAL A 525 -8.03 -0.37 13.82
N SER A 526 -8.95 0.52 13.51
CA SER A 526 -9.01 1.35 12.30
C SER A 526 -8.56 2.77 12.65
N ILE A 527 -7.58 3.29 11.92
CA ILE A 527 -7.17 4.69 11.97
C ILE A 527 -7.59 5.34 10.65
N VAL A 528 -8.39 6.41 10.73
CA VAL A 528 -9.09 6.99 9.58
C VAL A 528 -8.77 8.48 9.50
N SER A 529 -8.18 8.95 8.40
CA SER A 529 -7.73 10.34 8.23
C SER A 529 -7.61 10.77 6.74
N THR A 530 -7.54 12.09 6.51
CA THR A 530 -7.13 12.69 5.23
C THR A 530 -5.62 12.50 4.93
N LYS A 531 -4.79 12.23 5.94
CA LYS A 531 -3.36 11.88 5.82
C LYS A 531 -3.01 10.83 6.88
N ILE A 532 -2.76 9.60 6.45
CA ILE A 532 -2.19 8.56 7.32
C ILE A 532 -0.65 8.68 7.28
N PRO A 533 0.03 8.84 8.43
CA PRO A 533 1.48 8.98 8.52
C PRO A 533 2.18 7.61 8.50
N PHE A 534 2.15 6.95 7.33
CA PHE A 534 2.91 5.72 7.10
C PHE A 534 4.43 5.98 7.13
N LYS A 535 5.19 5.08 7.77
CA LYS A 535 6.67 5.20 7.84
C LYS A 535 7.42 4.55 6.68
N GLY A 536 6.78 3.66 5.92
CA GLY A 536 7.35 2.97 4.74
C GLY A 536 6.54 3.23 3.46
N THR A 537 7.21 3.19 2.31
CA THR A 537 6.60 3.46 0.99
C THR A 537 5.45 2.51 0.64
N GLY A 538 5.56 1.24 1.06
CA GLY A 538 4.52 0.22 0.90
C GLY A 538 3.27 0.41 1.79
N LYS A 539 3.24 1.42 2.68
CA LYS A 539 2.11 1.76 3.55
C LYS A 539 1.63 0.61 4.46
N GLU A 540 2.57 -0.14 5.04
CA GLU A 540 2.26 -1.34 5.83
C GLU A 540 2.19 -1.12 7.35
N TYR A 541 2.64 0.03 7.87
CA TYR A 541 2.50 0.38 9.29
C TYR A 541 2.52 1.89 9.57
N ILE A 542 1.97 2.26 10.72
CA ILE A 542 2.01 3.61 11.31
C ILE A 542 2.94 3.56 12.53
N GLY A 543 3.87 4.52 12.65
CA GLY A 543 4.89 4.53 13.71
C GLY A 543 4.34 4.84 15.10
N ASP A 544 4.87 4.16 16.12
CA ASP A 544 4.55 4.37 17.56
C ASP A 544 5.24 5.61 18.18
N ASP A 545 5.93 6.40 17.35
CA ASP A 545 6.53 7.70 17.69
C ASP A 545 5.52 8.86 17.69
N ILE A 546 4.36 8.69 17.04
CA ILE A 546 3.30 9.69 17.01
C ILE A 546 2.44 9.55 18.27
N THR A 547 2.64 10.46 19.22
CA THR A 547 2.10 10.37 20.58
C THR A 547 0.58 10.47 20.64
N GLU A 548 0.01 11.30 19.76
CA GLU A 548 -1.38 11.65 19.65
C GLU A 548 -2.19 10.45 19.17
N ILE A 549 -1.76 9.83 18.07
CA ILE A 549 -2.33 8.58 17.54
C ILE A 549 -2.15 7.44 18.56
N SER A 550 -0.96 7.28 19.16
CA SER A 550 -0.71 6.21 20.14
C SER A 550 -1.55 6.37 21.42
N SER A 551 -1.81 7.60 21.86
CA SER A 551 -2.72 7.92 22.96
C SER A 551 -4.19 7.64 22.60
N ALA A 552 -4.62 8.05 21.41
CA ALA A 552 -5.97 7.79 20.90
C ALA A 552 -6.27 6.28 20.80
N VAL A 553 -5.35 5.49 20.23
CA VAL A 553 -5.45 4.03 20.15
C VAL A 553 -5.49 3.40 21.54
N LYS A 554 -4.66 3.86 22.48
CA LYS A 554 -4.67 3.39 23.88
C LYS A 554 -6.00 3.71 24.57
N SER A 555 -6.60 4.86 24.29
CA SER A 555 -7.92 5.26 24.82
C SER A 555 -9.05 4.39 24.25
N ALA A 556 -9.10 4.23 22.92
CA ALA A 556 -10.16 3.45 22.27
C ALA A 556 -10.15 1.96 22.66
N LEU A 557 -8.95 1.36 22.77
CA LEU A 557 -8.79 0.00 23.29
C LEU A 557 -9.24 -0.12 24.76
N LYS A 558 -8.92 0.86 25.62
CA LYS A 558 -9.39 0.87 27.02
C LYS A 558 -10.92 0.86 27.12
N GLN A 559 -11.63 1.59 26.27
CA GLN A 559 -13.10 1.60 26.27
C GLN A 559 -13.68 0.21 25.91
N CYS A 560 -13.13 -0.44 24.88
CA CYS A 560 -13.50 -1.82 24.54
C CYS A 560 -13.22 -2.79 25.69
N CYS A 561 -12.07 -2.67 26.36
CA CYS A 561 -11.71 -3.48 27.52
C CYS A 561 -12.67 -3.27 28.72
N LEU A 562 -13.12 -2.04 28.98
CA LEU A 562 -14.09 -1.74 30.04
C LEU A 562 -15.46 -2.37 29.76
N GLN A 563 -15.95 -2.27 28.51
CA GLN A 563 -17.18 -2.95 28.09
C GLN A 563 -17.08 -4.47 28.23
N LEU A 564 -15.96 -5.09 27.82
CA LEU A 564 -15.75 -6.53 27.97
C LEU A 564 -15.70 -6.95 29.43
N LYS A 565 -14.97 -6.22 30.29
CA LYS A 565 -14.87 -6.52 31.74
C LYS A 565 -16.24 -6.69 32.39
N SER A 566 -17.18 -5.79 32.10
CA SER A 566 -18.57 -5.88 32.58
C SER A 566 -19.28 -7.17 32.13
N LYS A 567 -19.13 -7.55 30.85
CA LYS A 567 -19.72 -8.77 30.28
C LYS A 567 -19.07 -10.04 30.84
N ILE A 568 -17.73 -10.04 31.02
CA ILE A 568 -16.95 -11.18 31.53
C ILE A 568 -17.32 -11.45 33.00
N VAL A 569 -17.36 -10.43 33.85
CA VAL A 569 -17.75 -10.58 35.26
C VAL A 569 -19.17 -11.13 35.39
N LYS A 570 -20.12 -10.67 34.55
CA LYS A 570 -21.48 -11.23 34.49
C LYS A 570 -21.50 -12.71 34.08
N LYS A 571 -20.70 -13.11 33.08
CA LYS A 571 -20.59 -14.53 32.63
C LYS A 571 -19.99 -15.42 33.74
N LEU A 572 -18.98 -14.94 34.47
CA LEU A 572 -18.39 -15.65 35.62
C LEU A 572 -19.40 -15.82 36.76
N GLN A 573 -20.06 -14.74 37.20
CA GLN A 573 -21.08 -14.79 38.26
C GLN A 573 -22.29 -15.68 37.90
N ALA A 574 -22.65 -15.77 36.61
CA ALA A 574 -23.71 -16.68 36.17
C ALA A 574 -23.28 -18.15 36.29
N ARG A 575 -22.05 -18.46 35.87
CA ARG A 575 -21.45 -19.79 36.01
C ARG A 575 -21.33 -20.21 37.48
N GLU A 576 -20.77 -19.34 38.33
CA GLU A 576 -20.66 -19.61 39.78
C GLU A 576 -22.02 -19.91 40.43
N ARG A 577 -23.10 -19.24 40.00
CA ARG A 577 -24.47 -19.54 40.47
C ARG A 577 -24.99 -20.88 39.95
N GLN A 578 -24.68 -21.26 38.72
CA GLN A 578 -25.03 -22.57 38.16
C GLN A 578 -24.27 -23.70 38.87
N ASP A 579 -22.96 -23.55 39.07
CA ASP A 579 -22.12 -24.53 39.75
C ASP A 579 -22.54 -24.68 41.22
N ARG A 580 -22.88 -23.59 41.92
CA ARG A 580 -23.48 -23.66 43.27
C ARG A 580 -24.82 -24.39 43.29
N LYS A 581 -25.75 -24.09 42.36
CA LYS A 581 -27.03 -24.84 42.27
C LYS A 581 -26.80 -26.32 41.98
N ARG A 582 -25.83 -26.66 41.13
CA ARG A 582 -25.49 -28.06 40.82
C ARG A 582 -24.93 -28.81 42.03
N ASN A 583 -24.17 -28.13 42.88
CA ASN A 583 -23.61 -28.69 44.11
C ASN A 583 -24.59 -28.70 45.30
N LEU A 584 -25.73 -28.02 45.20
CA LEU A 584 -26.83 -28.08 46.19
C LEU A 584 -27.90 -29.12 45.81
N ASN A 585 -27.92 -29.56 44.55
CA ASN A 585 -28.85 -30.56 44.00
C ASN A 585 -28.16 -31.93 43.79
N ARG A 586 -27.11 -32.23 44.56
CA ARG A 586 -26.25 -33.42 44.38
C ARG A 586 -25.66 -33.89 45.70
#